data_AF-A0A1H5X8Z6-F1
#
_entry.id   AF-A0A1H5X8Z6-F1
#
_cell.length_a   1.000
_cell.length_b   1.000
_cell.length_c   1.000
_cell.angle_alpha   90.00
_cell.angle_beta   90.00
_cell.angle_gamma   90.00
#
_symmetry.space_group_name_H-M   'P 1'
#
loop_
_entity.id
_entity.type
_entity.pdbx_description
1 polymer ?
#
loop_
_entity_poly.entity_id
_entity_poly.type
_entity_poly.pdbx_seq_one_letter_code
_entity_poly.pdbx_strand_id
1 'polypeptide(L)'
;MTIQDVSLYLEKEYPESVREMISQFGDNGSRLANRWMILRPERVRSLLETGQYERLFWVQMEKERQAVAQAAQQGMILSQTDAALWAGLSLDPPELECVLNQ
;
A
#
# COMPACT_ATOMS: atom_id res chain seq x y z
N MET A 1 2.33 11.58 -23.83
CA MET A 1 1.26 11.42 -22.85
C MET A 1 1.94 11.40 -21.50
N THR A 2 1.93 12.50 -20.77
CA THR A 2 2.61 12.62 -19.48
C THR A 2 1.83 11.79 -18.49
N ILE A 3 2.37 10.64 -18.09
CA ILE A 3 1.85 9.90 -16.94
C ILE A 3 2.07 10.86 -15.77
N GLN A 4 0.99 11.38 -15.19
CA GLN A 4 1.08 12.20 -13.98
C GLN A 4 1.57 11.28 -12.87
N ASP A 5 2.83 11.40 -12.48
CA ASP A 5 3.37 10.76 -11.28
C ASP A 5 2.43 11.04 -10.10
N VAL A 6 1.92 9.97 -9.48
CA VAL A 6 1.08 10.10 -8.29
C VAL A 6 1.98 10.54 -7.13
N SER A 7 1.85 11.80 -6.73
CA SER A 7 2.60 12.36 -5.60
C SER A 7 2.11 11.79 -4.26
N LEU A 8 3.00 11.68 -3.28
CA LEU A 8 2.63 11.25 -1.93
C LEU A 8 1.82 12.33 -1.21
N TYR A 9 0.64 11.95 -0.74
CA TYR A 9 -0.21 12.77 0.12
C TYR A 9 0.39 12.86 1.52
N LEU A 10 0.48 14.07 2.07
CA LEU A 10 1.15 14.34 3.35
C LEU A 10 2.54 13.70 3.43
N GLU A 11 3.33 13.86 2.36
CA GLU A 11 4.67 13.28 2.23
C GLU A 11 5.54 13.46 3.48
N LYS A 12 5.46 14.61 4.14
CA LYS A 12 6.26 14.95 5.33
C LYS A 12 5.98 14.07 6.57
N GLU A 13 4.86 13.35 6.60
CA GLU A 13 4.53 12.41 7.68
C GLU A 13 5.35 11.11 7.56
N TYR A 14 5.89 10.81 6.38
CA TYR A 14 6.67 9.61 6.14
C TYR A 14 8.15 9.87 6.41
N PRO A 15 8.82 9.01 7.22
CA PRO A 15 10.27 8.97 7.30
C PRO A 15 10.90 8.83 5.91
N GLU A 16 12.11 9.33 5.73
CA GLU A 16 12.83 9.29 4.45
C GLU A 16 12.96 7.85 3.90
N SER A 17 13.32 6.88 4.75
CA SER A 17 13.41 5.46 4.36
C SER A 17 12.09 4.94 3.77
N VAL A 18 10.96 5.32 4.40
CA VAL A 18 9.63 4.91 3.96
C VAL A 18 9.28 5.56 2.62
N ARG A 19 9.63 6.84 2.42
CA ARG A 19 9.39 7.54 1.14
C ARG A 19 10.19 6.92 0.00
N GLU A 20 11.45 6.60 0.24
CA GLU A 20 12.32 5.91 -0.73
C GLU A 20 11.78 4.52 -1.07
N MET A 21 11.32 3.77 -0.07
CA MET A 21 10.73 2.45 -0.30
C MET A 21 9.41 2.54 -1.07
N ILE A 22 8.54 3.52 -0.78
CA ILE A 22 7.31 3.72 -1.56
C ILE A 22 7.62 4.10 -3.02
N SER A 23 8.61 4.97 -3.25
CA SER A 23 8.95 5.43 -4.60
C SER A 23 9.51 4.31 -5.49
N GLN A 24 10.14 3.29 -4.91
CA GLN A 24 10.56 2.08 -5.65
C GLN A 24 9.41 1.33 -6.30
N PHE A 25 8.17 1.50 -5.80
CA PHE A 25 6.96 0.90 -6.38
C PHE A 25 6.21 1.82 -7.35
N GLY A 26 6.74 3.03 -7.62
CA GLY A 26 6.15 4.01 -8.52
C GLY A 26 4.71 4.39 -8.14
N ASP A 27 3.88 4.66 -9.15
CA ASP A 27 2.47 5.06 -8.96
C ASP A 27 1.66 4.12 -8.08
N ASN A 28 1.88 2.82 -8.18
CA ASN A 28 1.18 1.82 -7.39
C ASN A 28 1.53 1.96 -5.90
N GLY A 29 2.80 2.21 -5.60
CA GLY A 29 3.26 2.50 -4.24
C GLY A 29 2.59 3.75 -3.68
N SER A 30 2.66 4.86 -4.43
CA SER A 30 2.03 6.12 -4.03
C SER A 30 0.53 5.98 -3.85
N ARG A 31 -0.17 5.25 -4.72
CA ARG A 31 -1.62 5.02 -4.61
C ARG A 31 -1.97 4.23 -3.35
N LEU A 32 -1.22 3.18 -3.03
CA LEU A 32 -1.43 2.42 -1.79
C LEU A 32 -1.19 3.29 -0.56
N ALA A 33 -0.05 4.00 -0.51
CA ALA A 33 0.31 4.86 0.61
C ALA A 33 -0.74 5.97 0.83
N ASN A 34 -1.13 6.64 -0.25
CA ASN A 34 -2.15 7.68 -0.22
C ASN A 34 -3.50 7.12 0.23
N ARG A 35 -3.91 5.95 -0.28
CA ARG A 35 -5.17 5.31 0.13
C ARG A 35 -5.17 5.04 1.63
N TRP A 36 -4.08 4.51 2.17
CA TRP A 36 -3.95 4.26 3.59
C TRP A 36 -3.98 5.55 4.41
N MET A 37 -3.21 6.57 4.01
CA MET A 37 -3.14 7.84 4.74
C MET A 37 -4.46 8.61 4.70
N ILE A 38 -5.18 8.58 3.58
CA ILE A 38 -6.48 9.26 3.42
C ILE A 38 -7.55 8.56 4.27
N LEU A 39 -7.63 7.23 4.22
CA LEU A 39 -8.71 6.49 4.87
C LEU A 39 -8.45 6.25 6.36
N ARG A 40 -7.19 6.04 6.75
CA ARG A 40 -6.81 5.62 8.11
C ARG A 40 -5.51 6.30 8.59
N PRO A 41 -5.48 7.65 8.65
CA PRO A 41 -4.27 8.39 9.02
C PRO A 41 -3.70 7.99 10.39
N GLU A 42 -4.55 7.82 11.41
CA GLU A 42 -4.10 7.41 12.76
C GLU A 42 -3.46 6.03 12.76
N ARG A 43 -3.98 5.09 11.95
CA ARG A 43 -3.39 3.75 11.84
C ARG A 43 -2.05 3.82 11.12
N VAL A 44 -1.94 4.61 10.06
CA VAL A 44 -0.67 4.80 9.35
C VAL A 44 0.38 5.38 10.29
N ARG A 45 0.06 6.44 11.04
CA ARG A 45 1.00 7.01 12.02
C ARG A 45 1.44 5.98 13.05
N SER A 46 0.52 5.20 13.58
CA SER A 46 0.84 4.15 14.54
C SER A 46 1.78 3.09 13.94
N LEU A 47 1.54 2.64 12.71
CA LEU A 47 2.42 1.69 12.01
C LEU A 47 3.82 2.29 11.74
N LEU A 48 3.90 3.59 11.45
CA LEU A 48 5.16 4.31 11.25
C LEU A 48 5.94 4.43 12.55
N GLU A 49 5.28 4.83 13.65
CA GLU A 49 5.87 4.95 14.98
C GLU A 49 6.42 3.61 15.50
N THR A 50 5.74 2.51 15.21
CA THR A 50 6.19 1.17 15.61
C THR A 50 7.13 0.49 14.61
N GLY A 51 7.50 1.15 13.51
CA GLY A 51 8.36 0.59 12.46
C GLY A 51 7.78 -0.59 11.70
N GLN A 52 6.46 -0.81 11.77
CA GLN A 52 5.78 -1.94 11.10
C GLN A 52 5.29 -1.58 9.70
N TYR A 53 5.20 -0.29 9.39
CA TYR A 53 4.67 0.22 8.13
C TYR A 53 5.32 -0.42 6.91
N GLU A 54 6.66 -0.44 6.83
CA GLU A 54 7.37 -0.90 5.63
C GLU A 54 7.05 -2.37 5.28
N ARG A 55 7.10 -3.25 6.29
CA ARG A 55 6.80 -4.67 6.12
C ARG A 55 5.36 -4.88 5.67
N LEU A 56 4.40 -4.24 6.35
CA LEU A 56 2.98 -4.41 6.04
C LEU A 56 2.63 -3.81 4.67
N PHE A 57 3.25 -2.70 4.32
CA PHE A 57 3.13 -2.09 2.99
C PHE A 57 3.61 -3.05 1.90
N TRP A 58 4.78 -3.65 2.07
CA TRP A 58 5.32 -4.62 1.11
C TRP A 58 4.40 -5.83 0.94
N VAL A 59 3.90 -6.37 2.06
CA VAL A 59 2.95 -7.51 2.05
C VAL A 59 1.67 -7.15 1.30
N GLN A 60 1.12 -5.96 1.52
CA GLN A 60 -0.08 -5.51 0.82
C GLN A 60 0.19 -5.32 -0.67
N MET A 61 1.30 -4.67 -1.04
CA MET A 61 1.70 -4.49 -2.44
C MET A 61 1.77 -5.82 -3.19
N GLU A 62 2.38 -6.83 -2.57
CA GLU A 62 2.51 -8.15 -3.19
C GLU A 62 1.16 -8.86 -3.34
N LYS A 63 0.29 -8.79 -2.33
CA LYS A 63 -1.07 -9.34 -2.42
C LYS A 63 -1.88 -8.69 -3.55
N GLU A 64 -1.82 -7.37 -3.67
CA GLU A 64 -2.55 -6.66 -4.73
C GLU A 64 -1.96 -6.96 -6.12
N ARG A 65 -0.64 -7.11 -6.25
CA ARG A 65 0.01 -7.55 -7.50
C ARG A 65 -0.42 -8.97 -7.89
N GLN A 66 -0.51 -9.87 -6.94
CA GLN A 66 -1.01 -11.23 -7.17
C GLN A 66 -2.48 -11.23 -7.59
N ALA A 67 -3.32 -10.40 -6.98
CA ALA A 67 -4.71 -10.25 -7.37
C ALA A 67 -4.86 -9.77 -8.82
N VAL A 68 -4.04 -8.80 -9.26
CA VAL A 68 -4.00 -8.36 -10.67
C VAL A 68 -3.62 -9.52 -11.59
N ALA A 69 -2.59 -10.29 -11.24
CA ALA A 69 -2.16 -11.43 -12.04
C ALA A 69 -3.25 -12.52 -12.13
N GLN A 70 -3.96 -12.80 -11.04
CA GLN A 70 -5.07 -13.76 -11.01
C GLN A 70 -6.25 -13.29 -11.87
N ALA A 71 -6.63 -12.01 -11.78
CA ALA A 71 -7.66 -11.43 -12.62
C ALA A 71 -7.30 -11.52 -14.10
N ALA A 72 -6.04 -11.23 -14.46
CA ALA A 72 -5.54 -11.34 -15.83
C ALA A 72 -5.59 -12.77 -16.37
N GLN A 73 -5.30 -13.78 -15.55
CA GLN A 73 -5.44 -15.20 -15.92
C GLN A 73 -6.89 -15.59 -16.24
N GLN A 74 -7.87 -14.86 -15.69
CA GLN A 74 -9.29 -15.03 -15.96
C GLN A 74 -9.80 -14.12 -17.09
N GLY A 75 -8.90 -13.43 -17.80
CA GLY A 75 -9.26 -12.53 -18.89
C GLY A 75 -9.81 -11.17 -18.44
N MET A 76 -9.67 -10.82 -17.17
CA MET A 76 -10.10 -9.52 -16.64
C MET A 76 -8.94 -8.53 -16.63
N ILE A 77 -9.19 -7.30 -17.08
CA ILE A 77 -8.24 -6.18 -16.97
C ILE A 77 -8.73 -5.28 -15.84
N LEU A 78 -8.13 -5.43 -14.67
CA LEU A 78 -8.49 -4.66 -13.47
C LEU A 78 -7.34 -3.73 -13.07
N SER A 79 -7.69 -2.56 -12.53
CA SER A 79 -6.71 -1.75 -11.80
C SER A 79 -6.27 -2.50 -10.54
N GLN A 80 -5.15 -2.10 -9.93
CA GLN A 80 -4.65 -2.76 -8.72
C GLN A 80 -5.67 -2.73 -7.57
N THR A 81 -6.34 -1.59 -7.37
CA THR A 81 -7.40 -1.46 -6.34
C THR A 81 -8.61 -2.34 -6.67
N ASP A 82 -9.04 -2.37 -7.93
CA ASP A 82 -10.20 -3.17 -8.33
C ASP A 82 -9.90 -4.67 -8.23
N ALA A 83 -8.68 -5.08 -8.58
CA ALA A 83 -8.21 -6.44 -8.41
C ALA A 83 -8.16 -6.83 -6.92
N ALA A 84 -7.72 -5.92 -6.05
CA ALA A 84 -7.71 -6.14 -4.61
C ALA A 84 -9.13 -6.37 -4.06
N LEU A 85 -10.08 -5.52 -4.45
CA LEU A 85 -11.49 -5.66 -4.08
C LEU A 85 -12.10 -6.95 -4.63
N TRP A 86 -11.82 -7.26 -5.89
CA TRP A 86 -12.26 -8.50 -6.55
C TRP A 86 -11.72 -9.75 -5.83
N ALA A 87 -10.47 -9.72 -5.37
CA ALA A 87 -9.85 -10.80 -4.60
C ALA A 87 -10.24 -10.82 -3.11
N GLY A 88 -11.14 -9.92 -2.66
CA GLY A 88 -11.60 -9.84 -1.28
C GLY A 88 -10.55 -9.31 -0.29
N LEU A 89 -9.54 -8.57 -0.77
CA LEU A 89 -8.53 -7.94 0.07
C LEU A 89 -9.10 -6.69 0.75
N SER A 90 -8.70 -6.46 2.00
CA SER A 90 -8.93 -5.17 2.65
C SER A 90 -8.07 -4.09 1.99
N LEU A 91 -8.67 -2.91 1.78
CA LEU A 91 -7.96 -1.72 1.31
C LEU A 91 -7.35 -0.89 2.46
N ASP A 92 -7.75 -1.18 3.70
CA ASP A 92 -7.22 -0.54 4.89
C ASP A 92 -5.81 -1.06 5.22
N PRO A 93 -4.97 -0.24 5.88
CA PRO A 93 -3.77 -0.76 6.50
C PRO A 93 -4.13 -1.83 7.53
N PRO A 94 -3.35 -2.93 7.63
CA PRO A 94 -3.50 -3.92 8.70
C PRO A 94 -3.37 -3.26 10.07
N GLU A 95 -4.02 -3.84 11.08
CA GLU A 95 -3.81 -3.44 12.47
C GLU A 95 -2.34 -3.64 12.87
N LEU A 96 -1.91 -2.94 13.92
CA LEU A 96 -0.64 -3.21 14.57
C LEU A 96 -0.52 -4.70 14.91
N GLU A 97 0.53 -5.34 14.43
CA GLU A 97 0.88 -6.67 14.90
C GLU A 97 1.52 -6.51 16.28
N CYS A 98 0.90 -7.12 17.30
CA CYS A 98 1.49 -7.15 18.63
C CYS A 98 2.70 -8.08 18.58
N VAL A 99 3.92 -7.53 18.59
CA VAL A 99 5.14 -8.31 18.66
C VAL A 99 5.28 -8.84 20.10
N LEU A 100 4.58 -9.93 20.39
CA LEU A 100 4.96 -10.77 21.53
C LEU A 100 6.30 -11.40 21.17
N ASN A 101 7.37 -10.83 21.73
CA ASN A 101 8.72 -11.40 21.68
C ASN A 101 8.66 -12.93 21.88
N GLN A 102 9.05 -13.68 20.86
CA GLN A 102 9.43 -15.09 20.95
C GLN A 102 10.92 -15.19 20.69
#